data_AF-Q2GNM2-F1
#
_entry.id   AF-Q2GNM2-F1
#
_cell.length_a   1.000
_cell.length_b   1.000
_cell.length_c   1.000
_cell.angle_alpha   90.00
_cell.angle_beta   90.00
_cell.angle_gamma   90.00
#
_symmetry.space_group_name_H-M   'P 1'
#
loop_
_entity.id
_entity.type
_entity.pdbx_description
1 polymer ?
#
loop_
_entity_poly.entity_id
_entity_poly.type
_entity_poly.pdbx_seq_one_letter_code
_entity_poly.pdbx_strand_id
1 'polypeptide(L)' 'MAKLNTYLHRIKAAPSDQWGNLSFYLGGKSPSDDKDWSPNMRAVRATIRFAIATGRLRTEQQQNEAN' A
#
# COMPACT_ATOMS: atom_id res chain seq x y z
N MET A 1 12.66 -9.75 19.03
CA MET A 1 11.54 -9.36 19.92
C MET A 1 11.06 -7.91 19.75
N ALA A 2 11.92 -6.93 19.43
CA ALA A 2 11.52 -5.51 19.31
C ALA A 2 10.47 -5.22 18.19
N LYS A 3 10.67 -5.75 16.98
CA LYS A 3 9.79 -5.46 15.82
C LYS A 3 8.33 -5.90 16.01
N LEU A 4 8.10 -7.02 16.70
CA LEU A 4 6.75 -7.57 16.91
C LEU A 4 5.94 -6.70 17.88
N ASN A 5 6.59 -6.21 18.94
CA ASN A 5 5.94 -5.35 19.94
C ASN A 5 5.59 -3.97 19.34
N THR A 6 6.43 -3.43 18.47
CA THR A 6 6.14 -2.18 17.74
C THR A 6 4.93 -2.34 16.82
N TYR A 7 4.79 -3.47 16.13
CA TYR A 7 3.64 -3.74 15.26
C TYR A 7 2.32 -3.83 16.04
N LEU A 8 2.33 -4.53 17.19
CA LEU A 8 1.15 -4.64 18.05
C LEU A 8 0.75 -3.30 18.68
N HIS A 9 1.71 -2.45 19.02
CA HIS A 9 1.44 -1.09 19.51
C HIS A 9 0.82 -0.20 18.43
N ARG A 10 1.26 -0.36 17.17
CA ARG A 10 0.75 0.38 16.01
C ARG A 10 -0.71 0.03 15.68
N ILE A 11 -1.11 -1.24 15.77
CA ILE A 11 -2.51 -1.65 15.58
C ILE A 11 -3.42 -1.07 16.66
N LYS A 12 -2.97 -1.06 17.92
CA LYS A 12 -3.75 -0.56 19.05
C LYS A 12 -3.88 0.96 19.09
N ALA A 13 -2.93 1.69 18.49
CA ALA A 13 -2.89 3.16 18.49
C ALA A 13 -3.39 3.80 17.19
N ALA A 14 -3.74 3.01 16.17
CA ALA A 14 -4.27 3.54 14.91
C ALA A 14 -5.65 4.17 15.15
N PRO A 15 -5.85 5.47 14.85
CA PRO A 15 -7.17 6.07 14.84
C PRO A 15 -8.07 5.35 13.83
N SER A 16 -9.39 5.38 14.06
CA SER A 16 -10.40 4.75 13.19
C SER A 16 -10.24 5.06 11.70
N ASP A 17 -9.66 6.22 11.37
CA ASP A 17 -9.43 6.70 10.01
C ASP A 17 -8.35 5.89 9.25
N GLN A 18 -7.53 5.12 9.98
CA GLN A 18 -6.50 4.24 9.40
C GLN A 18 -6.99 2.78 9.23
N TRP A 19 -8.14 2.41 9.81
CA TRP A 19 -8.69 1.05 9.67
C TRP A 19 -9.11 0.71 8.24
N GLY A 20 -9.37 1.71 7.39
CA GLY A 20 -9.58 1.52 5.95
C GLY A 20 -8.30 1.49 5.12
N ASN A 21 -7.14 1.83 5.69
CA ASN A 21 -5.90 1.95 4.94
C ASN A 21 -5.12 0.63 4.94
N LEU A 22 -5.47 -0.23 3.97
CA LEU A 22 -4.85 -1.53 3.74
C LEU A 22 -3.30 -1.47 3.65
N SER A 23 -2.73 -0.34 3.20
CA SER A 23 -1.28 -0.18 3.09
C SER A 23 -0.57 -0.24 4.45
N PHE A 24 -1.23 0.16 5.55
CA PHE A 24 -0.66 0.09 6.89
C PHE A 24 -0.45 -1.36 7.36
N TYR A 25 -1.40 -2.24 7.03
CA TYR A 25 -1.39 -3.65 7.43
C TYR A 25 -0.50 -4.52 6.53
N LEU A 26 -0.31 -4.12 5.27
CA LEU A 26 0.50 -4.84 4.29
C LEU A 26 1.98 -4.41 4.26
N GLY A 27 2.44 -3.61 5.23
CA GLY A 27 3.85 -3.19 5.30
C GLY A 27 4.20 -2.03 4.38
N GLY A 28 3.27 -1.11 4.13
CA GLY A 28 3.56 0.22 3.61
C GLY A 28 4.36 1.06 4.61
N LYS A 29 4.73 2.28 4.20
CA LYS A 29 5.58 3.18 5.00
C LYS A 29 4.98 3.43 6.38
N SER A 30 5.75 3.13 7.42
CA SER A 30 5.48 3.41 8.82
C SER A 30 6.00 4.80 9.21
N PRO A 31 5.38 5.48 10.20
CA PRO A 31 5.99 6.65 10.85
C PRO A 31 7.36 6.36 11.48
N SER A 32 7.65 5.10 11.81
CA SER A 32 8.94 4.65 12.33
C SER A 32 9.99 4.36 11.26
N ASP A 33 9.61 4.37 9.98
CA ASP A 33 10.55 4.07 8.91
C ASP A 33 11.45 5.27 8.64
N ASP A 34 12.68 4.99 8.24
CA ASP A 34 13.66 6.01 7.93
C ASP A 34 13.20 6.92 6.77
N LYS A 35 13.85 8.08 6.71
CA LYS A 35 13.65 9.09 5.65
C LYS A 35 13.88 8.48 4.26
N ASP A 36 14.81 7.54 4.17
CA ASP A 36 15.23 6.86 2.94
C ASP A 36 14.41 5.62 2.60
N TRP A 37 13.29 5.39 3.30
CA TRP A 37 12.39 4.29 2.98
C TRP A 37 11.93 4.36 1.52
N SER A 38 12.01 3.22 0.83
CA SER A 38 11.49 3.05 -0.53
C SER A 38 10.64 1.78 -0.61
N PRO A 39 9.57 1.79 -1.42
CA PRO A 39 8.74 0.60 -1.61
C PRO A 39 9.49 -0.45 -2.44
N ASN A 40 9.08 -1.72 -2.30
CA ASN A 40 9.56 -2.76 -3.21
C ASN A 40 8.98 -2.57 -4.62
N MET A 41 9.76 -1.97 -5.51
CA MET A 41 9.32 -1.65 -6.87
C MET A 41 8.98 -2.87 -7.74
N ARG A 42 9.42 -4.09 -7.38
CA ARG A 42 8.99 -5.31 -8.07
C ARG A 42 7.55 -5.65 -7.70
N ALA A 43 7.22 -5.58 -6.41
CA ALA A 43 5.86 -5.83 -5.92
C ALA A 43 4.88 -4.78 -6.47
N VAL A 44 5.25 -3.50 -6.44
CA VAL A 44 4.42 -2.42 -7.01
C VAL A 44 4.08 -2.67 -8.48
N ARG A 45 5.09 -2.99 -9.31
CA ARG A 45 4.88 -3.28 -10.74
C ARG A 45 4.03 -4.52 -10.97
N ALA A 46 4.19 -5.57 -10.17
CA ALA A 46 3.35 -6.76 -10.25
C ALA A 46 1.89 -6.46 -9.93
N THR A 47 1.62 -5.68 -8.87
CA THR A 47 0.27 -5.27 -8.48
C THR A 47 -0.40 -4.40 -9.54
N ILE A 48 0.33 -3.46 -10.14
CA ILE A 48 -0.20 -2.64 -11.25
C ILE A 48 -0.61 -3.53 -12.42
N ARG A 49 0.25 -4.46 -12.84
CA ARG A 49 -0.06 -5.41 -13.92
C ARG A 49 -1.28 -6.28 -13.59
N PHE A 50 -1.39 -6.76 -12.34
CA PHE A 50 -2.55 -7.53 -11.87
C PHE A 50 -3.84 -6.69 -11.91
N ALA A 51 -3.79 -5.43 -11.46
CA ALA A 51 -4.95 -4.55 -11.46
C ALA A 51 -5.43 -4.25 -12.89
N ILE A 52 -4.50 -4.03 -13.83
CA ILE A 52 -4.82 -3.87 -15.26
C ILE A 52 -5.43 -5.15 -15.83
N ALA A 53 -4.77 -6.31 -15.63
CA ALA A 53 -5.23 -7.59 -16.16
C ALA A 53 -6.62 -8.00 -15.64
N THR A 54 -6.99 -7.52 -14.45
CA THR A 54 -8.31 -7.78 -13.85
C THR A 54 -9.32 -6.65 -14.06
N GLY A 55 -8.99 -5.64 -14.87
CA GLY A 55 -9.88 -4.52 -15.17
C GLY A 55 -10.15 -3.58 -14.00
N ARG A 56 -9.43 -3.73 -12.88
CA ARG A 56 -9.54 -2.86 -11.69
C ARG A 56 -8.83 -1.52 -11.87
N LEU A 57 -7.89 -1.46 -12.82
CA LEU A 57 -7.15 -0.25 -13.17
C LEU A 57 -7.15 -0.10 -14.69
N ARG A 58 -7.70 1.00 -15.19
CA ARG A 58 -7.65 1.36 -16.61
C ARG A 58 -6.43 2.22 -16.87
N THR A 59 -5.79 2.03 -18.02
CA THR A 59 -4.75 2.95 -18.48
C THR A 59 -5.40 4.19 -19.08
N GLU A 60 -4.74 5.35 -19.02
CA GLU A 60 -5.27 6.61 -19.58
C GLU A 60 -5.68 6.49 -21.06
N GLN A 61 -4.99 5.62 -21.81
CA GLN A 61 -5.36 5.29 -23.19
C GLN A 61 -6.77 4.69 -23.30
N GLN A 62 -7.20 3.87 -22.34
CA GLN A 62 -8.56 3.29 -22.30
C GLN A 62 -9.61 4.25 -21.73
N GLN A 63 -9.22 5.28 -20.96
CA GLN A 63 -10.14 6.31 -20.50
C GLN A 63 -10.52 7.28 -21.63
N ASN A 64 -9.58 7.57 -22.53
CA ASN A 64 -9.80 8.51 -23.64
C ASN A 64 -10.60 7.89 -24.80
N GLU A 65 -10.65 6.56 -24.91
CA GLU A 65 -11.46 5.84 -25.93
C GLU A 65 -12.91 5.61 -25.50
N ALA A 66 -13.22 5.84 -24.21
CA ALA A 66 -14.56 5.65 -23.65
C ALA A 66 -15.33 6.98 -23.46
N ASN A 67 -14.84 8.09 -24.03
CA ASN A 67 -15.41 9.43 -23.91
C ASN A 67 -15.66 10.05 -25.30
#